data_AF-A0A2X2C699-F1
#
_entry.id   AF-A0A2X2C699-F1
#
_cell.length_a   1.000
_cell.length_b   1.000
_cell.length_c   1.000
_cell.angle_alpha   90.00
_cell.angle_beta   90.00
_cell.angle_gamma   90.00
#
_symmetry.space_group_name_H-M   'P 1'
#
loop_
_entity.id
_entity.type
_entity.pdbx_description
1 polymer ?
#
loop_
_entity_poly.entity_id
_entity_poly.type
_entity_poly.pdbx_seq_one_letter_code
_entity_poly.pdbx_strand_id
1 'polypeptide(L)'
;MIEFEVYIDDRFAFSQRSDGLIITTPTGSTAYSLSAGGPILTPNLDAIALVPMFPHTLSSRPLVISSDSQIRLKFSQTNIDYEVSCDSQLVLPIKEGDEVIIKRSRQKT
;
A
#
# COMPACT_ATOMS: atom_id res chain seq x y z
N MET A 1 -8.26 -13.32 -4.54
CA MET A 1 -7.93 -12.63 -3.28
C MET A 1 -6.43 -12.65 -3.13
N ILE A 2 -5.84 -11.48 -2.95
CA ILE A 2 -4.40 -11.30 -2.94
C ILE A 2 -3.89 -11.67 -1.54
N GLU A 3 -2.76 -12.37 -1.48
CA GLU A 3 -2.05 -12.64 -0.24
C GLU A 3 -0.65 -12.05 -0.33
N PHE A 4 -0.34 -11.13 0.58
CA PHE A 4 0.92 -10.42 0.58
C PHE A 4 1.43 -10.17 2.00
N GLU A 5 2.74 -10.02 2.10
CA GLU A 5 3.46 -9.61 3.28
C GLU A 5 3.94 -8.17 3.10
N VAL A 6 3.81 -7.36 4.15
CA VAL A 6 4.25 -5.98 4.19
C VAL A 6 5.47 -5.89 5.11
N TYR A 7 6.55 -5.34 4.59
CA TYR A 7 7.75 -5.00 5.32
C TYR A 7 7.90 -3.47 5.34
N ILE A 8 8.27 -2.93 6.50
CA ILE A 8 8.53 -1.49 6.70
C ILE A 8 9.95 -1.38 7.24
N ASP A 9 10.81 -0.65 6.52
CA ASP A 9 12.23 -0.50 6.86
C ASP A 9 12.92 -1.86 7.10
N ASP A 10 12.65 -2.79 6.18
CA ASP A 10 13.11 -4.19 6.16
C ASP A 10 12.66 -5.08 7.32
N ARG A 11 11.75 -4.58 8.18
CA ARG A 11 11.14 -5.36 9.25
C ARG A 11 9.77 -5.85 8.82
N PHE A 12 9.47 -7.12 9.11
CA PHE A 12 8.13 -7.65 8.92
C PHE A 12 7.12 -6.86 9.76
N ALA A 13 6.09 -6.31 9.10
CA ALA A 13 5.03 -5.57 9.77
C ALA A 13 3.80 -6.46 9.95
N PHE A 14 3.25 -6.98 8.86
CA PHE A 14 2.10 -7.89 8.87
C PHE A 14 1.97 -8.63 7.54
N SER A 15 1.21 -9.73 7.55
CA SER A 15 0.69 -10.38 6.35
C SER A 15 -0.83 -10.18 6.28
N GLN A 16 -1.35 -10.15 5.07
CA GLN A 16 -2.76 -9.87 4.85
C GLN A 16 -3.30 -10.61 3.63
N ARG A 17 -4.55 -11.04 3.76
CA ARG A 17 -5.36 -11.48 2.63
C ARG A 17 -6.53 -10.50 2.43
N SER A 18 -6.60 -9.90 1.25
CA SER A 18 -7.56 -8.84 0.93
C SER A 18 -7.74 -8.71 -0.60
N ASP A 19 -8.64 -7.83 -1.03
CA ASP A 19 -8.75 -7.49 -2.45
C ASP A 19 -7.56 -6.65 -2.93
N GLY A 20 -6.88 -5.97 -2.00
CA GLY A 20 -5.67 -5.20 -2.26
C GLY A 20 -5.24 -4.37 -1.06
N LEU A 21 -4.25 -3.51 -1.29
CA LEU A 21 -3.72 -2.54 -0.35
C LEU A 21 -3.52 -1.20 -1.06
N ILE A 22 -4.10 -0.14 -0.51
CA ILE A 22 -3.86 1.22 -0.99
C ILE A 22 -2.72 1.81 -0.17
N ILE A 23 -1.65 2.23 -0.85
CA ILE A 23 -0.56 3.00 -0.23
C ILE A 23 -0.69 4.43 -0.75
N THR A 24 -0.94 5.38 0.15
CA THR A 24 -1.32 6.73 -0.23
C THR A 24 -0.49 7.81 0.46
N THR A 25 -0.27 8.90 -0.27
CA THR A 25 0.28 10.15 0.25
C THR A 25 -0.81 10.93 1.01
N PRO A 26 -0.45 11.98 1.76
CA PRO A 26 -1.45 12.81 2.44
C PRO A 26 -2.44 13.45 1.46
N THR A 27 -1.97 13.88 0.28
CA THR A 27 -2.85 14.38 -0.79
C THR A 27 -3.81 13.32 -1.31
N GLY A 28 -3.34 12.08 -1.47
CA GLY A 28 -4.19 10.95 -1.88
C GLY A 28 -5.09 10.39 -0.77
N SER A 29 -4.99 10.91 0.47
CA SER A 29 -5.78 10.44 1.62
C SER A 29 -7.29 10.73 1.46
N THR A 30 -7.63 11.72 0.64
CA THR A 30 -9.02 12.08 0.33
C THR A 30 -9.53 11.45 -0.97
N ALA A 31 -8.70 10.65 -1.65
CA ALA A 31 -9.05 9.95 -2.89
C ALA A 31 -9.57 8.54 -2.58
N TYR A 32 -9.10 7.52 -3.31
CA TYR A 32 -9.61 6.15 -3.16
C TYR A 32 -9.43 5.57 -1.75
N SER A 33 -8.36 5.98 -1.06
CA SER A 33 -8.11 5.58 0.33
C SER A 33 -9.23 6.00 1.30
N LEU A 34 -9.88 7.14 1.07
CA LEU A 34 -11.03 7.59 1.86
C LEU A 34 -12.22 6.64 1.69
N SER A 35 -12.49 6.20 0.47
CA SER A 35 -13.55 5.24 0.17
C SER A 35 -13.29 3.86 0.81
N ALA A 36 -12.02 3.50 1.01
CA ALA A 36 -11.63 2.27 1.70
C ALA A 36 -11.58 2.40 3.24
N GLY A 37 -12.01 3.54 3.81
CA GLY A 37 -12.03 3.78 5.26
C GLY A 37 -10.69 4.24 5.84
N GLY A 38 -9.80 4.77 5.01
CA GLY A 38 -8.56 5.43 5.43
C GLY A 38 -8.80 6.77 6.14
N PRO A 39 -7.82 7.25 6.92
CA PRO A 39 -7.91 8.55 7.59
C PRO A 39 -7.71 9.70 6.59
N ILE A 40 -8.33 10.84 6.87
CA ILE A 40 -8.01 12.11 6.18
C ILE A 40 -6.71 12.65 6.79
N LEU A 41 -5.71 12.88 5.95
CA LEU A 41 -4.43 13.46 6.32
C LEU A 41 -4.33 14.88 5.79
N THR A 42 -3.68 15.78 6.54
CA THR A 42 -3.42 17.12 6.06
C THR A 42 -2.29 17.09 5.01
N PRO A 43 -2.38 17.85 3.90
CA PRO A 43 -1.42 17.76 2.80
C PRO A 43 0.06 18.00 3.18
N ASN A 44 0.30 18.78 4.24
CA ASN A 44 1.64 19.12 4.71
C ASN A 44 2.27 18.08 5.65
N LEU A 45 1.57 16.99 5.96
CA LEU A 45 2.06 15.94 6.87
C LEU A 45 3.10 15.05 6.19
N ASP A 46 4.23 14.80 6.84
CA ASP A 46 5.26 13.87 6.33
C ASP A 46 4.91 12.40 6.64
N ALA A 47 3.84 11.89 6.02
CA ALA A 47 3.34 10.54 6.27
C ALA A 47 2.93 9.78 5.00
N ILE A 48 2.90 8.45 5.11
CA ILE A 48 2.28 7.52 4.17
C ILE A 48 1.22 6.72 4.92
N ALA A 49 0.05 6.50 4.32
CA ALA A 49 -0.97 5.63 4.87
C ALA A 49 -1.11 4.34 4.06
N LEU A 50 -1.21 3.20 4.75
CA LEU A 50 -1.50 1.88 4.22
C LEU A 50 -2.94 1.54 4.59
N VAL A 51 -3.82 1.40 3.59
CA VAL A 51 -5.26 1.20 3.75
C VAL A 51 -5.70 -0.10 3.07
N PRO A 52 -6.01 -1.15 3.83
CA PRO A 52 -6.45 -2.43 3.29
C PRO A 52 -7.81 -2.35 2.58
N MET A 53 -7.95 -3.02 1.43
CA MET A 53 -9.21 -3.10 0.67
C MET A 53 -9.94 -4.41 0.97
N PHE A 54 -11.09 -4.34 1.66
CA PHE A 54 -11.91 -5.50 2.06
C PHE A 54 -11.08 -6.64 2.71
N PRO A 55 -10.37 -6.35 3.82
CA PRO A 55 -9.51 -7.34 4.43
C PRO A 55 -10.30 -8.46 5.10
N HIS A 56 -9.85 -9.71 4.93
CA HIS A 56 -10.46 -10.88 5.57
C HIS A 56 -9.95 -11.10 7.00
N THR A 57 -9.63 -10.02 7.70
CA THR A 57 -9.16 -10.05 9.10
C THR A 57 -9.81 -8.91 9.87
N LEU A 58 -10.54 -9.23 10.94
CA LEU A 58 -11.33 -8.27 11.73
C LEU A 58 -10.50 -7.15 12.36
N SER A 59 -9.23 -7.41 12.66
CA SER A 59 -8.28 -6.46 13.26
C SER A 59 -7.55 -5.59 12.25
N SER A 60 -7.78 -5.78 10.94
CA SER A 60 -7.13 -4.97 9.91
C SER A 60 -7.56 -3.51 10.02
N ARG A 61 -6.59 -2.60 10.19
CA ARG A 61 -6.82 -1.16 10.32
C ARG A 61 -5.86 -0.41 9.41
N PRO A 62 -6.24 0.80 8.94
CA PRO A 62 -5.29 1.70 8.30
C PRO A 62 -4.07 1.95 9.20
N LEU A 63 -2.89 1.95 8.61
CA LEU A 63 -1.62 2.22 9.29
C LEU A 63 -0.98 3.48 8.69
N VAL A 64 -0.64 4.45 9.53
CA VAL A 64 0.06 5.67 9.12
C VAL A 64 1.50 5.60 9.61
N ILE A 65 2.46 5.78 8.69
CA ILE A 65 3.90 5.72 8.98
C ILE A 65 4.62 6.96 8.45
N SER A 66 5.89 7.12 8.84
CA SER A 66 6.76 8.18 8.31
C SER A 66 6.85 8.11 6.79
N SER A 67 6.81 9.27 6.13
CA SER A 67 7.06 9.34 4.69
C SER A 67 8.48 8.91 4.29
N ASP A 68 9.44 8.91 5.22
CA ASP A 68 10.82 8.48 4.95
C ASP A 68 11.01 6.96 5.00
N SER A 69 10.00 6.22 5.48
CA SER A 69 10.04 4.76 5.53
C SER A 69 9.98 4.13 4.13
N GLN A 70 10.68 3.01 3.97
CA GLN A 70 10.57 2.15 2.79
C GLN A 70 9.57 1.03 3.04
N ILE A 71 8.57 0.90 2.18
CA ILE A 71 7.60 -0.18 2.21
C ILE A 71 8.00 -1.20 1.15
N ARG A 72 8.07 -2.47 1.52
CA ARG A 72 8.33 -3.58 0.60
C ARG A 72 7.22 -4.60 0.69
N LEU A 73 6.60 -4.91 -0.45
CA LEU A 73 5.55 -5.91 -0.58
C LEU A 73 6.12 -7.18 -1.19
N LYS A 74 5.81 -8.31 -0.57
CA LYS A 74 6.07 -9.65 -1.10
C LYS A 74 4.75 -10.36 -1.33
N PHE A 75 4.53 -10.85 -2.53
CA PHE A 75 3.30 -11.55 -2.88
C PHE A 75 3.51 -13.05 -2.75
N SER A 76 2.50 -13.74 -2.22
CA SER A 76 2.52 -15.20 -2.17
C SER A 76 2.40 -15.77 -3.58
N GLN A 77 3.07 -16.89 -3.83
CA GLN A 77 2.99 -17.58 -5.12
C GLN A 77 1.58 -18.14 -5.31
N THR A 78 0.74 -17.43 -6.06
CA THR A 78 -0.56 -17.90 -6.52
C THR A 78 -0.71 -17.59 -8.02
N ASN A 79 -1.47 -18.41 -8.75
CA ASN A 79 -1.83 -18.19 -10.17
C ASN A 79 -2.80 -17.00 -10.36
N ILE A 80 -2.56 -15.90 -9.64
CA ILE A 80 -3.35 -14.67 -9.71
C ILE A 80 -2.43 -13.62 -10.32
N ASP A 81 -2.87 -13.00 -11.41
CA ASP A 81 -2.19 -11.83 -11.96
C ASP A 81 -2.36 -10.65 -10.99
N TYR A 82 -1.25 -10.18 -10.43
CA TYR A 82 -1.24 -9.01 -9.57
C TYR A 82 -0.88 -7.78 -10.38
N GLU A 83 -1.46 -6.63 -10.01
CA GLU A 83 -1.18 -5.36 -10.68
C GLU A 83 -0.96 -4.26 -9.65
N VAL A 84 -0.03 -3.35 -9.94
CA VAL A 84 0.10 -2.07 -9.25
C VAL A 84 -0.52 -1.00 -10.12
N SER A 85 -1.46 -0.26 -9.55
CA SER A 85 -2.02 0.95 -10.18
C SER A 85 -1.50 2.19 -9.47
N CYS A 86 -0.87 3.10 -10.21
CA CYS A 86 -0.42 4.40 -9.71
C CYS A 86 -1.35 5.50 -10.23
N ASP A 87 -2.02 6.20 -9.31
CA ASP A 87 -2.98 7.30 -9.58
C ASP A 87 -4.04 6.97 -10.65
N SER A 88 -4.37 5.69 -10.80
CA SER A 88 -5.28 5.16 -11.84
C SER A 88 -4.86 5.48 -13.28
N GLN A 89 -3.59 5.87 -13.49
CA GLN A 89 -3.06 6.25 -14.81
C GLN A 89 -2.05 5.24 -15.35
N LEU A 90 -1.32 4.57 -14.46
CA LEU A 90 -0.30 3.59 -14.82
C LEU A 90 -0.65 2.25 -14.16
N VAL A 91 -0.74 1.19 -14.95
CA VAL A 91 -0.94 -0.19 -14.47
C VAL A 91 0.30 -1.00 -14.81
N LEU A 92 0.92 -1.60 -13.80
CA LEU A 92 2.12 -2.42 -13.92
C LEU A 92 1.80 -3.85 -13.47
N PRO A 93 1.96 -4.87 -14.34
CA PRO A 93 1.81 -6.26 -13.92
C PRO A 93 2.99 -6.66 -13.02
N ILE A 94 2.69 -7.43 -11.97
CA ILE A 94 3.70 -8.02 -11.08
C ILE A 94 3.78 -9.52 -11.41
N LYS A 95 4.99 -10.01 -11.63
CA LYS A 95 5.23 -11.43 -11.91
C LYS A 95 5.58 -12.20 -10.65
N GLU A 96 5.56 -13.52 -10.77
CA GLU A 96 6.02 -14.39 -9.69
C GLU A 96 7.47 -14.09 -9.31
N GLY A 97 7.71 -13.91 -8.00
CA GLY A 97 9.04 -13.59 -7.46
C GLY A 97 9.39 -12.10 -7.46
N ASP A 98 8.57 -11.24 -8.08
CA ASP A 98 8.78 -9.80 -8.02
C ASP A 98 8.48 -9.25 -6.62
N GLU A 99 9.21 -8.19 -6.26
CA GLU A 99 8.97 -7.41 -5.06
C GLU A 99 8.58 -5.99 -5.46
N VAL A 100 7.59 -5.43 -4.76
CA VAL A 100 7.19 -4.02 -4.97
C VAL A 100 7.77 -3.18 -3.85
N ILE A 101 8.60 -2.21 -4.20
CA ILE A 101 9.23 -1.29 -3.26
C ILE A 101 8.66 0.10 -3.46
N ILE A 102 8.07 0.65 -2.40
CA ILE A 102 7.51 1.99 -2.35
C ILE A 102 8.36 2.83 -1.40
N LYS A 103 8.77 4.01 -1.87
CA LYS A 103 9.52 4.99 -1.09
C LYS A 103 9.19 6.40 -1.56
N ARG A 104 9.44 7.39 -0.71
CA ARG A 104 9.33 8.80 -1.07
C ARG A 104 10.20 9.15 -2.27
N SER A 105 9.61 9.83 -3.25
CA SER A 105 10.36 10.41 -4.36
C SER A 105 11.24 11.56 -3.87
N ARG A 106 12.44 11.68 -4.46
CA ARG A 106 13.32 12.85 -4.23
C ARG A 106 12.86 14.08 -5.00
N GLN A 107 12.04 13.89 -6.03
CA GLN A 107 11.44 14.97 -6.80
C GLN A 107 10.10 15.32 -6.18
N LYS A 108 9.96 16.57 -5.73
CA LYS A 108 8.68 17.16 -5.34
C LYS A 108 8.11 17.84 -6.58
N THR A 109 6.86 17.52 -6.91
CA THR A 109 6.06 18.19 -7.95
C THR A 109 5.43 19.45 -7.39
#